data_AF-A0A1Q7TXV6-F1
#
_entry.id   AF-A0A1Q7TXV6-F1
#
_cell.length_a   1.000
_cell.length_b   1.000
_cell.length_c   1.000
_cell.angle_alpha   90.00
_cell.angle_beta   90.00
_cell.angle_gamma   90.00
#
_symmetry.space_group_name_H-M   'P 1'
#
loop_
_entity.id
_entity.type
_entity.pdbx_description
1 polymer ?
#
loop_
_entity_poly.entity_id
_entity_poly.type
_entity_poly.pdbx_seq_one_letter_code
_entity_poly.pdbx_strand_id
1 'polypeptide(L)'
;MPIFPGLVRWDEVHAGAIDHAIRFTVGCTSSHFIWPARHEAGSSDHRCPPMGARFRLKAGYNTSSFSSDARVVLTAMKHYGMILADNGSDWYFQGEVNNHWTNSLLDQLKRIPASAFVAVDESACQIGPSSAAFAYGPGCPAP
;
A
#
# COMPACT_ATOMS: atom_id res chain seq x y z
N MET A 1 -10.60 8.04 -4.60
CA MET A 1 -9.19 8.37 -4.27
C MET A 1 -8.45 8.57 -5.58
N PRO A 2 -7.53 9.55 -5.74
CA PRO A 2 -6.77 9.68 -6.98
C PRO A 2 -5.94 8.41 -7.23
N ILE A 3 -5.95 7.89 -8.46
CA ILE A 3 -5.34 6.60 -8.82
C ILE A 3 -3.81 6.75 -8.97
N PHE A 4 -3.37 7.77 -9.68
CA PHE A 4 -1.97 7.97 -10.08
C PHE A 4 -0.97 8.14 -8.91
N PRO A 5 -1.30 8.81 -7.78
CA PRO A 5 -0.38 8.95 -6.65
C PRO A 5 -0.08 7.65 -5.90
N GLY A 6 -0.82 6.57 -6.14
CA GLY A 6 -0.64 5.29 -5.45
C GLY A 6 -0.10 4.17 -6.33
N LEU A 7 0.28 4.45 -7.58
CA LEU A 7 0.86 3.44 -8.47
C LEU A 7 2.37 3.33 -8.23
N VAL A 8 2.91 2.12 -8.40
CA VAL A 8 4.38 1.93 -8.46
C VAL A 8 4.89 2.50 -9.79
N ARG A 9 5.83 3.44 -9.77
CA ARG A 9 6.37 4.05 -11.00
C ARG A 9 7.74 3.51 -11.36
N TRP A 10 8.01 3.39 -12.66
CA TRP A 10 9.29 2.86 -13.13
C TRP A 10 10.43 3.78 -12.75
N ASP A 11 10.24 5.08 -12.95
CA ASP A 11 11.26 6.08 -12.68
C ASP A 11 11.64 6.13 -11.19
N GLU A 12 10.68 5.92 -10.28
CA GLU A 12 10.91 5.85 -8.82
C GLU A 12 11.69 4.59 -8.44
N VAL A 13 11.28 3.43 -8.97
CA VAL A 13 11.99 2.16 -8.76
C VAL A 13 13.43 2.27 -9.28
N HIS A 14 13.62 2.87 -10.45
CA HIS A 14 14.95 3.04 -11.05
C HIS A 14 15.80 4.10 -10.34
N ALA A 15 15.18 5.16 -9.81
CA ALA A 15 15.83 6.15 -8.96
C ALA A 15 16.20 5.58 -7.58
N GLY A 16 15.64 4.43 -7.20
CA GLY A 16 15.98 3.69 -5.98
C GLY A 16 15.08 3.98 -4.78
N ALA A 17 14.02 4.79 -4.94
CA ALA A 17 13.12 5.14 -3.86
C ALA A 17 11.70 5.42 -4.38
N ILE A 18 10.70 4.90 -3.65
CA ILE A 18 9.29 5.27 -3.80
C ILE A 18 8.88 5.89 -2.47
N ASP A 19 8.42 7.14 -2.52
CA ASP A 19 8.27 8.00 -1.33
C ASP A 19 6.82 8.12 -0.86
N HIS A 20 5.99 7.16 -1.27
CA HIS A 20 4.56 7.18 -1.00
C HIS A 20 4.02 5.77 -0.75
N ALA A 21 2.78 5.72 -0.25
CA ALA A 21 2.06 4.47 -0.06
C ALA A 21 1.54 3.91 -1.39
N ILE A 22 1.49 2.59 -1.51
CA ILE A 22 1.04 1.90 -2.73
C ILE A 22 -0.45 1.58 -2.60
N ARG A 23 -1.26 1.91 -3.61
CA ARG A 23 -2.68 1.53 -3.61
C ARG A 23 -2.83 0.04 -3.89
N PHE A 24 -3.82 -0.59 -3.27
CA PHE A 24 -4.19 -1.95 -3.59
C PHE A 24 -5.70 -2.20 -3.46
N THR A 25 -6.13 -3.38 -3.89
CA THR A 25 -7.52 -3.82 -3.86
C THR A 25 -7.71 -5.10 -3.05
N VAL A 26 -8.95 -5.35 -2.61
CA VAL A 26 -9.38 -6.62 -2.02
C VAL A 26 -10.75 -7.04 -2.56
N GLY A 27 -11.09 -8.33 -2.41
CA GLY A 27 -12.35 -8.89 -2.89
C GLY A 27 -13.59 -8.39 -2.16
N CYS A 28 -13.45 -7.85 -0.95
CA CYS A 28 -14.55 -7.22 -0.23
C CYS A 28 -14.09 -6.05 0.65
N THR A 29 -14.89 -5.00 0.69
CA THR A 29 -14.72 -3.86 1.60
C THR A 29 -15.95 -3.69 2.48
N SER A 30 -15.78 -3.05 3.63
CA SER A 30 -16.90 -2.70 4.51
C SER A 30 -17.68 -1.48 4.00
N SER A 31 -18.93 -1.33 4.44
CA SER A 31 -19.78 -0.14 4.23
C SER A 31 -19.40 1.01 5.19
N HIS A 32 -18.11 1.18 5.43
CA HIS A 32 -17.55 2.36 6.07
C HIS A 32 -16.12 2.55 5.58
N PHE A 33 -15.63 3.78 5.69
CA PHE A 33 -14.29 4.14 5.31
C PHE A 33 -13.60 4.87 6.45
N ILE A 34 -12.28 4.72 6.49
CA ILE A 34 -11.41 5.46 7.41
C ILE A 34 -10.49 6.37 6.62
N TRP A 35 -9.91 7.36 7.29
CA TRP A 35 -8.88 8.19 6.67
C TRP A 35 -7.74 7.31 6.12
N PRO A 36 -7.19 7.60 4.92
CA PRO A 36 -7.43 8.77 4.07
C PRO A 36 -8.58 8.64 3.05
N ALA A 37 -9.33 7.54 3.04
CA ALA A 37 -10.45 7.38 2.13
C ALA A 37 -11.60 8.38 2.41
N ARG A 38 -12.42 8.58 1.38
CA ARG A 38 -13.56 9.51 1.33
C ARG A 38 -14.82 8.87 0.72
N HIS A 39 -14.75 7.58 0.44
CA HIS A 39 -15.81 6.82 -0.20
C HIS A 39 -15.75 5.40 0.31
N GLU A 40 -16.89 4.73 0.25
CA GLU A 40 -17.05 3.30 0.47
C GLU A 40 -17.47 2.63 -0.83
N ALA A 41 -17.21 1.33 -0.94
CA ALA A 41 -17.64 0.51 -2.07
C ALA A 41 -18.17 -0.86 -1.60
N GLY A 42 -18.47 -0.99 -0.31
CA GLY A 42 -18.53 -2.27 0.39
C GLY A 42 -19.92 -2.71 0.85
N SER A 43 -19.96 -3.89 1.48
CA SER A 43 -21.15 -4.43 2.15
C SER A 43 -21.05 -4.25 3.67
N SER A 44 -22.16 -4.42 4.40
CA SER A 44 -22.20 -4.33 5.86
C SER A 44 -21.53 -5.51 6.60
N ASP A 45 -20.65 -6.26 5.95
CA ASP A 45 -19.87 -7.35 6.56
C ASP A 45 -18.67 -6.78 7.32
N HIS A 46 -18.67 -6.98 8.64
CA HIS A 46 -17.61 -6.51 9.55
C HIS A 46 -16.28 -7.26 9.36
N ARG A 47 -16.25 -8.36 8.61
CA ARG A 47 -15.02 -9.11 8.29
C ARG A 47 -14.22 -8.46 7.17
N CYS A 48 -14.85 -7.60 6.37
CA CYS A 48 -14.19 -6.90 5.29
C CYS A 48 -13.48 -5.65 5.83
N PRO A 49 -12.24 -5.37 5.38
CA PRO A 49 -11.53 -4.17 5.80
C PRO A 49 -12.26 -2.89 5.31
N PRO A 50 -12.20 -1.78 6.07
CA PRO A 50 -12.73 -0.52 5.60
C PRO A 50 -11.87 0.07 4.48
N MET A 51 -12.50 0.81 3.57
CA MET A 51 -11.77 1.59 2.58
C MET A 51 -10.83 2.56 3.29
N GLY A 52 -9.62 2.74 2.74
CA GLY A 52 -8.57 3.58 3.35
C GLY A 52 -7.70 2.86 4.37
N ALA A 53 -8.03 1.62 4.75
CA ALA A 53 -7.18 0.83 5.64
C ALA A 53 -5.76 0.69 5.11
N ARG A 54 -4.78 0.92 6.00
CA ARG A 54 -3.36 0.78 5.70
C ARG A 54 -2.78 -0.51 6.22
N PHE A 55 -2.02 -1.16 5.37
CA PHE A 55 -1.27 -2.38 5.67
C PHE A 55 0.19 -2.17 5.36
N ARG A 56 1.08 -2.56 6.26
CA ARG A 56 2.52 -2.38 6.11
C ARG A 56 3.22 -3.72 6.12
N LEU A 57 4.23 -3.86 5.28
CA LEU A 57 5.08 -5.05 5.29
C LEU A 57 5.85 -5.09 6.62
N LYS A 58 5.87 -6.24 7.28
CA LYS A 58 6.61 -6.42 8.54
C LYS A 58 8.07 -6.01 8.38
N ALA A 59 8.60 -5.23 9.33
CA ALA A 59 9.99 -4.80 9.34
C ALA A 59 10.97 -5.97 9.19
N GLY A 60 10.69 -7.08 9.89
CA GLY A 60 11.48 -8.33 9.86
C GLY A 60 11.26 -9.23 8.64
N TYR A 61 10.43 -8.86 7.67
CA TYR A 61 10.28 -9.66 6.45
C TYR A 61 11.60 -9.68 5.66
N ASN A 62 12.12 -10.88 5.37
CA ASN A 62 13.40 -11.03 4.69
C ASN A 62 13.25 -10.70 3.20
N THR A 63 14.01 -9.71 2.75
CA THR A 63 14.02 -9.24 1.36
C THR A 63 15.33 -9.56 0.63
N SER A 64 16.25 -10.32 1.24
CA SER A 64 17.59 -10.55 0.68
C SER A 64 17.60 -11.33 -0.64
N SER A 65 16.58 -12.15 -0.88
CA SER A 65 16.41 -12.95 -2.10
C SER A 65 15.75 -12.20 -3.26
N PHE A 66 15.34 -10.95 -3.05
CA PHE A 66 14.69 -10.12 -4.06
C PHE A 66 15.71 -9.29 -4.85
N SER A 67 15.37 -8.92 -6.08
CA SER A 67 16.20 -8.03 -6.90
C SER A 67 16.37 -6.64 -6.25
N SER A 68 17.30 -5.82 -6.76
CA SER A 68 17.41 -4.40 -6.36
C SER A 68 16.04 -3.69 -6.47
N ASP A 69 15.40 -3.84 -7.61
CA ASP A 69 14.17 -3.13 -7.96
C ASP A 69 12.99 -3.58 -7.08
N ALA A 70 12.88 -4.89 -6.85
CA ALA A 70 11.88 -5.42 -5.93
C ALA A 70 12.13 -4.94 -4.50
N ARG A 71 13.39 -4.82 -4.07
CA ARG A 71 13.74 -4.28 -2.76
C ARG A 71 13.34 -2.81 -2.60
N VAL A 72 13.34 -2.01 -3.66
CA VAL A 72 12.82 -0.62 -3.61
C VAL A 72 11.33 -0.62 -3.29
N VAL A 73 10.54 -1.43 -4.01
CA VAL A 73 9.09 -1.57 -3.75
C VAL A 73 8.82 -2.10 -2.33
N LEU A 74 9.55 -3.13 -1.91
CA LEU A 74 9.42 -3.70 -0.57
C LEU A 74 9.80 -2.70 0.52
N THR A 75 10.78 -1.83 0.26
CA THR A 75 11.18 -0.75 1.16
C THR A 75 10.02 0.24 1.30
N ALA A 76 9.37 0.66 0.21
CA ALA A 76 8.19 1.51 0.30
C ALA A 76 7.02 0.82 1.03
N MET A 77 6.79 -0.48 0.82
CA MET A 77 5.78 -1.24 1.57
C MET A 77 6.12 -1.36 3.07
N LYS A 78 7.41 -1.35 3.45
CA LYS A 78 7.83 -1.32 4.86
C LYS A 78 7.71 0.05 5.48
N HIS A 79 8.06 1.10 4.75
CA HIS A 79 7.98 2.47 5.27
C HIS A 79 6.55 2.98 5.19
N TYR A 80 6.08 3.28 3.99
CA TYR A 80 4.81 3.94 3.73
C TYR A 80 3.62 2.97 3.74
N GLY A 81 3.84 1.68 3.49
CA GLY A 81 2.76 0.70 3.45
C GLY A 81 1.87 0.80 2.21
N MET A 82 0.72 0.16 2.30
CA MET A 82 -0.25 -0.02 1.22
C MET A 82 -1.63 0.42 1.69
N ILE A 83 -2.33 1.20 0.88
CA ILE A 83 -3.66 1.75 1.20
C ILE A 83 -4.71 1.05 0.36
N LEU A 84 -5.72 0.52 1.03
CA LEU A 84 -6.88 -0.07 0.40
C LEU A 84 -7.73 1.01 -0.26
N ALA A 85 -7.84 0.94 -1.58
CA ALA A 85 -8.42 2.01 -2.38
C ALA A 85 -9.60 1.60 -3.26
N ASP A 86 -9.84 0.30 -3.46
CA ASP A 86 -10.93 -0.21 -4.29
C ASP A 86 -11.24 -1.69 -4.04
N ASN A 87 -12.34 -2.17 -4.61
CA ASN A 87 -12.64 -3.60 -4.72
C ASN A 87 -11.97 -4.21 -5.95
N GLY A 88 -11.47 -5.43 -5.83
CA GLY A 88 -10.77 -6.12 -6.91
C GLY A 88 -10.24 -7.48 -6.46
N SER A 89 -9.14 -7.94 -7.04
CA SER A 89 -8.45 -9.14 -6.55
C SER A 89 -7.74 -8.84 -5.23
N ASP A 90 -7.70 -9.84 -4.35
CA ASP A 90 -7.02 -9.74 -3.06
C ASP A 90 -5.52 -9.43 -3.23
N TRP A 91 -5.03 -8.45 -2.46
CA TRP A 91 -3.63 -8.03 -2.44
C TRP A 91 -3.09 -7.59 -3.80
N TYR A 92 -3.96 -7.11 -4.68
CA TYR A 92 -3.59 -6.64 -6.00
C TYR A 92 -3.24 -5.15 -6.00
N PHE A 93 -2.02 -4.84 -6.45
CA PHE A 93 -1.53 -3.48 -6.65
C PHE A 93 -0.96 -3.33 -8.05
N GLN A 94 -0.84 -2.09 -8.52
CA GLN A 94 -0.55 -1.79 -9.92
C GLN A 94 0.65 -0.86 -10.04
N GLY A 95 1.46 -1.12 -11.07
CA GLY A 95 2.41 -0.13 -11.57
C GLY A 95 1.76 0.79 -12.60
N GLU A 96 2.44 1.88 -12.93
CA GLU A 96 2.10 2.68 -14.10
C GLU A 96 2.30 1.88 -15.41
N VAL A 97 1.71 2.35 -16.51
CA VAL A 97 1.95 1.76 -17.83
C VAL A 97 3.35 2.16 -18.29
N ASN A 98 4.28 1.20 -18.33
CA ASN A 98 5.64 1.42 -18.80
C ASN A 98 6.19 0.15 -19.49
N ASN A 99 6.84 0.30 -20.64
CA ASN A 99 7.37 -0.81 -21.42
C ASN A 99 8.66 -1.42 -20.84
N HIS A 100 9.26 -0.77 -19.84
CA HIS A 100 10.45 -1.26 -19.15
C HIS A 100 10.14 -2.26 -18.03
N TRP A 101 8.88 -2.41 -17.63
CA TRP A 101 8.50 -3.42 -16.65
C TRP A 101 8.84 -4.83 -17.14
N THR A 102 9.47 -5.61 -16.28
CA THR A 102 9.81 -7.00 -16.57
C THR A 102 8.92 -7.96 -15.78
N ASN A 103 8.58 -9.10 -16.40
CA ASN A 103 7.81 -10.14 -15.73
C ASN A 103 8.55 -10.69 -14.50
N SER A 104 9.89 -10.71 -14.50
CA SER A 104 10.68 -11.20 -13.38
C SER A 104 10.48 -10.37 -12.10
N LEU A 105 10.38 -9.04 -12.21
CA LEU A 105 10.05 -8.18 -11.07
C LEU A 105 8.64 -8.47 -10.56
N LEU A 106 7.66 -8.52 -11.46
CA LEU A 106 6.27 -8.80 -11.11
C LEU A 106 6.13 -10.16 -10.40
N ASP A 107 6.83 -11.17 -10.88
CA ASP A 107 6.79 -12.53 -10.33
C ASP A 107 7.48 -12.64 -8.97
N GLN A 108 8.43 -11.76 -8.65
CA GLN A 108 8.96 -11.66 -7.29
C GLN A 108 7.94 -11.04 -6.34
N LEU A 109 7.33 -9.92 -6.75
CA LEU A 109 6.38 -9.19 -5.92
C LEU A 109 5.12 -10.01 -5.59
N LYS A 110 4.65 -10.86 -6.51
CA LYS A 110 3.54 -11.80 -6.26
C LYS A 110 3.82 -12.86 -5.19
N ARG A 111 5.08 -13.09 -4.81
CA ARG A 111 5.45 -14.10 -3.80
C ARG A 111 5.24 -13.63 -2.37
N ILE A 112 4.99 -12.33 -2.17
CA ILE A 112 4.81 -11.76 -0.84
C ILE A 112 3.46 -12.23 -0.29
N PRO A 113 3.42 -13.02 0.79
CA PRO A 113 2.15 -13.49 1.31
C PRO A 113 1.43 -12.36 2.06
N ALA A 114 0.10 -12.39 2.04
CA ALA A 114 -0.75 -11.50 2.85
C ALA A 114 -0.34 -11.48 4.34
N SER A 115 0.09 -12.63 4.88
CA SER A 115 0.54 -12.79 6.27
C SER A 115 1.84 -12.03 6.60
N ALA A 116 2.56 -11.54 5.59
CA ALA A 116 3.72 -10.67 5.77
C ALA A 116 3.33 -9.23 6.12
N PHE A 117 2.06 -8.86 5.99
CA PHE A 117 1.56 -7.52 6.27
C PHE A 117 0.89 -7.44 7.65
N VAL A 118 0.88 -6.23 8.21
CA VAL A 118 0.19 -5.88 9.45
C VAL A 118 -0.66 -4.64 9.23
N ALA A 119 -1.82 -4.56 9.89
CA ALA A 119 -2.63 -3.34 9.87
C ALA A 119 -1.93 -2.24 10.67
N VAL A 120 -2.05 -1.00 10.19
CA VAL A 120 -1.48 0.19 10.84
C VAL A 120 -2.61 1.07 11.36
N ASP A 121 -2.53 1.47 12.63
CA ASP A 121 -3.38 2.52 13.18
C ASP A 121 -2.85 3.89 12.74
N GLU A 122 -3.62 4.58 11.91
CA GLU A 122 -3.24 5.88 11.33
C GLU A 122 -3.83 7.08 12.06
N SER A 123 -4.56 6.88 13.16
CA SER A 123 -5.26 7.95 13.87
C SER A 123 -4.35 9.11 14.29
N ALA A 124 -3.08 8.82 14.59
CA ALA A 124 -2.06 9.79 14.95
C ALA A 124 -1.14 10.23 13.79
N CYS A 125 -1.32 9.70 12.58
CA CYS A 125 -0.47 9.99 11.41
C CYS A 125 -1.04 11.07 10.48
N GLN A 126 -2.26 11.51 10.76
CA GLN A 126 -3.00 12.45 9.94
C GLN A 126 -2.56 13.89 10.22
N ILE A 127 -2.05 14.59 9.19
CA ILE A 127 -1.72 16.03 9.32
C ILE A 127 -2.98 16.88 9.45
N GLY A 128 -4.07 16.49 8.78
CA GLY A 128 -5.36 17.17 8.95
C GLY A 128 -6.56 16.39 8.38
N PRO A 129 -7.78 16.62 8.91
CA PRO A 129 -9.03 15.90 8.59
C PRO A 129 -9.27 15.67 7.11
N SER A 130 -9.07 16.70 6.28
CA SER A 130 -9.40 16.75 4.85
C SER A 130 -8.19 16.60 3.92
N SER A 131 -6.96 16.71 4.43
CA SER A 131 -5.74 16.86 3.62
C SER A 131 -5.32 15.62 2.83
N ALA A 132 -5.74 14.43 3.28
CA ALA A 132 -5.14 13.15 2.87
C ALA A 132 -3.61 13.10 3.02
N ALA A 133 -3.01 14.02 3.79
CA ALA A 133 -1.58 14.14 3.97
C ALA A 133 -1.14 13.37 5.22
N PHE A 134 -0.10 12.55 5.03
CA PHE A 134 0.45 11.63 6.01
C PHE A 134 1.79 12.15 6.50
N ALA A 135 2.03 12.13 7.81
CA ALA A 135 3.34 12.36 8.39
C ALA A 135 3.59 11.46 9.60
N TYR A 136 4.81 10.98 9.72
CA TYR A 136 5.27 10.38 10.98
C TYR A 136 5.44 11.47 12.04
N GLY A 137 5.01 11.17 13.26
CA GLY A 137 5.03 12.08 14.40
C GLY A 137 4.69 11.34 15.69
N PRO A 138 4.62 12.05 16.83
CA PRO A 138 4.28 11.45 18.11
C PRO A 138 2.97 10.64 18.04
N GLY A 139 3.04 9.35 18.39
CA GLY A 139 1.89 8.45 18.36
C GLY A 139 1.62 7.77 17.01
N CYS A 140 2.20 8.25 15.90
CA CYS A 140 2.12 7.55 14.62
C CYS A 140 3.08 6.34 14.63
N PRO A 141 2.64 5.14 14.24
CA PRO A 141 3.50 3.95 14.22
C PRO A 141 4.72 4.17 13.33
N ALA A 142 5.91 4.16 13.94
CA ALA A 142 7.17 4.24 13.21
C ALA A 142 7.28 3.08 12.19
N PRO A 143 8.00 3.28 11.07
CA PRO A 143 8.28 2.26 10.07
C PRO A 143 8.74 0.91 10.64
#